data_AF-D3MQI2-F1
#
_entry.id   AF-D3MQI2-F1
#
_cell.length_a   1.000
_cell.length_b   1.000
_cell.length_c   1.000
_cell.angle_alpha   90.00
_cell.angle_beta   90.00
_cell.angle_gamma   90.00
#
_symmetry.space_group_name_H-M   'P 1'
#
loop_
_entity.id
_entity.type
_entity.pdbx_description
1 polymer ?
#
loop_
_entity_poly.entity_id
_entity_poly.type
_entity_poly.pdbx_seq_one_letter_code
_entity_poly.pdbx_strand_id
1 'polypeptide(L)'
;MIKLGCSISSIARHLKRSRTTIYNELKRGRVEQIRNGHKVIVYYPDAGQRQYEKNRKNSKKKFKVLECIDFIKFVEKSYLKDQNI
;
A
#
# COMPACT_ATOMS: atom_id res chain seq x y z
N MET A 1 -11.42 -2.95 17.00
CA MET A 1 -10.64 -4.14 17.40
C MET A 1 -9.33 -3.81 18.13
N ILE A 2 -8.46 -2.95 17.59
CA ILE A 2 -7.19 -2.61 18.28
C ILE A 2 -7.43 -1.79 19.55
N LYS A 3 -8.31 -0.78 19.49
CA LYS A 3 -8.77 -0.02 20.68
C LYS A 3 -9.51 -0.89 21.72
N LEU A 4 -9.95 -2.08 21.33
CA LEU A 4 -10.63 -3.06 22.18
C LEU A 4 -9.66 -4.09 22.78
N GLY A 5 -8.33 -3.89 22.63
CA GLY A 5 -7.32 -4.79 23.19
C GLY A 5 -7.20 -6.15 22.50
N CYS A 6 -7.81 -6.35 21.33
CA CYS A 6 -7.75 -7.63 20.63
C CYS A 6 -6.33 -7.98 20.18
N SER A 7 -5.91 -9.23 20.37
CA SER A 7 -4.64 -9.73 19.85
C SER A 7 -4.61 -9.74 18.32
N ILE A 8 -3.42 -9.64 17.73
CA ILE A 8 -3.22 -9.68 16.27
C ILE A 8 -3.80 -10.96 15.67
N SER A 9 -3.64 -12.10 16.34
CA SER A 9 -4.19 -13.39 15.89
C SER A 9 -5.72 -13.39 15.87
N SER A 10 -6.35 -12.78 16.87
CA SER A 10 -7.81 -12.68 16.94
C SER A 10 -8.35 -11.82 15.80
N ILE A 11 -7.72 -10.67 15.56
CA ILE A 11 -8.04 -9.78 14.43
C ILE A 11 -7.86 -10.51 13.09
N ALA A 12 -6.75 -11.21 12.92
CA ALA A 12 -6.44 -11.96 11.70
C ALA A 12 -7.50 -13.05 11.41
N ARG A 13 -7.89 -13.83 12.42
CA ARG A 13 -8.93 -14.86 12.31
C ARG A 13 -10.28 -14.26 11.96
N HIS A 14 -10.67 -13.17 12.62
CA HIS A 14 -11.94 -12.49 12.37
C HIS A 14 -12.01 -11.91 10.94
N LEU A 15 -10.92 -11.30 10.47
CA LEU A 15 -10.84 -10.69 9.14
C LEU A 15 -10.50 -11.71 8.02
N LYS A 16 -10.27 -12.98 8.36
CA LYS A 16 -9.79 -14.03 7.45
C LYS A 16 -8.54 -13.60 6.66
N ARG A 17 -7.62 -12.92 7.33
CA ARG A 17 -6.34 -12.47 6.77
C ARG A 17 -5.17 -13.11 7.50
N SER A 18 -4.02 -13.16 6.85
CA SER A 18 -2.81 -13.65 7.51
C SER A 18 -2.41 -12.73 8.67
N ARG A 19 -1.85 -13.33 9.73
CA ARG A 19 -1.31 -12.60 10.87
C ARG A 19 -0.28 -11.55 10.45
N THR A 20 0.54 -11.87 9.46
CA THR A 20 1.56 -10.98 8.91
C THR A 20 0.97 -9.76 8.23
N THR A 21 -0.16 -9.92 7.53
CA THR A 21 -0.89 -8.80 6.90
C THR A 21 -1.36 -7.81 7.96
N ILE A 22 -2.02 -8.30 9.01
CA ILE A 22 -2.49 -7.45 10.11
C ILE A 22 -1.31 -6.77 10.81
N TYR A 23 -0.24 -7.50 11.10
CA TYR A 23 0.95 -6.93 11.72
C TYR A 23 1.56 -5.78 10.89
N ASN A 24 1.72 -5.99 9.58
CA ASN A 24 2.28 -4.99 8.68
C ASN A 24 1.40 -3.75 8.57
N GLU A 25 0.08 -3.94 8.54
CA GLU A 25 -0.88 -2.84 8.55
C GLU A 25 -0.76 -1.99 9.82
N LEU A 26 -0.77 -2.64 10.99
CA LEU A 26 -0.58 -1.96 12.28
C LEU A 26 0.75 -1.22 12.32
N LYS A 27 1.83 -1.84 11.83
CA LYS A 27 3.15 -1.21 11.81
C LYS A 27 3.17 0.06 10.97
N ARG A 28 2.46 0.09 9.83
CA ARG A 28 2.36 1.29 8.96
C ARG A 28 1.43 2.36 9.54
N GLY A 29 0.35 1.96 10.20
CA GLY A 29 -0.64 2.87 10.78
C GLY A 29 -0.32 3.38 12.19
N ARG A 30 0.80 2.96 12.80
CA ARG A 30 1.25 3.47 14.11
C ARG A 30 1.76 4.91 13.97
N VAL A 31 1.18 5.82 14.73
CA VAL A 31 1.56 7.23 14.79
C VAL A 31 1.83 7.60 16.24
N GLU A 32 2.98 8.23 16.50
CA GLU A 32 3.27 8.83 17.80
C GLU A 32 2.49 10.14 17.95
N GLN A 33 1.77 10.28 19.05
CA GLN A 33 1.05 11.50 19.42
C GLN A 33 1.41 11.90 20.84
N ILE A 34 1.40 13.20 21.12
CA ILE A 34 1.52 13.72 22.48
C ILE A 34 0.12 13.94 23.02
N ARG A 35 -0.23 13.27 24.12
CA ARG A 35 -1.49 13.47 24.85
C ARG A 35 -1.17 13.75 26.30
N ASN A 36 -1.64 14.88 26.82
CA ASN A 36 -1.41 15.33 28.20
C ASN A 36 0.08 15.28 28.59
N GLY A 37 0.97 15.71 27.70
CA GLY A 37 2.42 15.71 27.93
C GLY A 37 3.13 14.36 27.75
N HIS A 38 2.40 13.27 27.52
CA HIS A 38 2.95 11.92 27.34
C HIS A 38 2.91 11.49 25.88
N LYS A 39 3.99 10.84 25.42
CA LYS A 39 4.03 10.19 24.10
C LYS A 39 3.20 8.90 24.13
N VAL A 40 2.24 8.80 23.22
CA VAL A 40 1.36 7.64 23.05
C VAL A 40 1.36 7.22 21.58
N ILE A 41 1.47 5.92 21.33
CA ILE A 41 1.33 5.37 19.98
C ILE A 41 -0.14 5.05 19.72
N VAL A 42 -0.70 5.67 18.69
CA VAL A 42 -2.09 5.49 18.28
C VAL A 42 -2.13 4.94 16.86
N TYR A 43 -3.05 4.02 16.60
CA TYR A 43 -3.28 3.49 15.25
C TYR A 43 -4.26 4.37 14.48
N TYR A 44 -3.89 4.75 13.25
CA TYR A 44 -4.75 5.42 12.27
C TYR A 44 -4.72 4.68 10.93
N PRO A 45 -5.89 4.27 10.39
CA PRO A 45 -5.96 3.58 9.09
C PRO A 45 -5.45 4.46 7.94
N ASP A 46 -5.79 5.76 7.95
CA ASP A 46 -5.37 6.70 6.90
C ASP A 46 -3.84 6.86 6.85
N ALA A 47 -3.18 6.84 8.01
CA ALA A 47 -1.73 6.87 8.09
C ALA A 47 -1.11 5.59 7.51
N GLY A 48 -1.71 4.43 7.81
CA GLY A 48 -1.29 3.14 7.26
C GLY A 48 -1.40 3.10 5.73
N GLN A 49 -2.55 3.53 5.21
CA GLN A 49 -2.81 3.62 3.78
C GLN A 49 -1.83 4.57 3.08
N ARG A 50 -1.64 5.78 3.60
CA ARG A 50 -0.69 6.76 3.05
C ARG A 50 0.73 6.20 2.97
N GLN A 51 1.18 5.50 4.02
CA GLN A 51 2.50 4.89 4.03
C GLN A 51 2.61 3.73 3.04
N TYR A 52 1.56 2.91 2.91
CA TYR A 52 1.50 1.84 1.91
C TYR A 52 1.61 2.40 0.49
N GLU A 53 0.83 3.41 0.14
CA GLU A 53 0.85 4.05 -1.18
C GLU A 53 2.21 4.67 -1.51
N LYS A 54 2.82 5.35 -0.54
CA LYS A 54 4.18 5.89 -0.68
C LYS A 54 5.18 4.79 -1.02
N ASN A 55 5.12 3.66 -0.33
CA ASN A 55 6.00 2.52 -0.60
C ASN A 55 5.68 1.85 -1.95
N ARG A 56 4.39 1.76 -2.30
CA ARG A 56 3.92 1.15 -3.54
C ARG A 56 4.41 1.89 -4.78
N LYS A 57 4.54 3.23 -4.72
CA LYS A 57 5.15 4.04 -5.79
C LYS A 57 6.57 3.57 -6.14
N ASN A 58 7.33 3.13 -5.14
CA ASN A 58 8.70 2.65 -5.30
C ASN A 58 8.80 1.16 -5.67
N SER A 59 7.71 0.41 -5.60
CA SER A 59 7.66 -1.04 -5.88
C SER A 59 7.66 -1.39 -7.37
N LYS A 60 8.00 -0.45 -8.26
CA LYS A 60 8.01 -0.64 -9.71
C LYS A 60 9.36 -1.18 -10.17
N LYS A 61 9.36 -2.10 -11.14
CA LYS A 61 10.58 -2.56 -11.81
C LYS A 61 11.19 -1.36 -12.56
N LYS A 62 12.34 -0.88 -12.10
CA LYS A 62 13.10 0.16 -12.80
C LYS A 62 13.43 -0.36 -14.21
N PHE A 63 13.38 0.52 -15.21
CA PHE A 63 13.76 0.22 -16.59
C PHE A 63 12.88 -0.78 -17.37
N LYS A 64 11.74 -1.23 -16.83
CA LYS A 64 10.79 -2.07 -17.60
C LYS A 64 10.34 -1.38 -18.90
N VAL A 65 10.26 -0.04 -18.90
CA VAL A 65 9.95 0.75 -20.10
C VAL A 65 11.02 0.61 -21.18
N LEU A 66 12.30 0.51 -20.81
CA LEU A 66 13.38 0.30 -21.78
C LEU A 66 13.30 -1.09 -22.41
N GLU A 67 13.03 -2.12 -21.61
CA GLU A 67 12.84 -3.49 -22.10
C GLU A 67 11.65 -3.60 -23.06
N CYS A 68 10.60 -2.80 -22.84
CA CYS A 68 9.36 -2.88 -23.61
C CYS A 68 9.19 -1.73 -24.62
N ILE A 69 10.24 -0.98 -24.94
CA ILE A 69 10.10 0.24 -25.75
C ILE A 69 9.62 -0.05 -27.17
N ASP A 70 10.07 -1.17 -27.76
CA ASP A 70 9.64 -1.60 -29.09
C ASP A 70 8.17 -2.01 -29.12
N PHE A 71 7.71 -2.66 -28.04
CA PHE A 71 6.31 -2.99 -27.87
C PHE A 71 5.44 -1.74 -27.70
N ILE A 72 5.89 -0.74 -26.93
CA ILE A 72 5.18 0.53 -26.77
C ILE A 72 5.05 1.25 -28.13
N LYS A 73 6.14 1.34 -28.89
CA LYS A 73 6.13 1.94 -30.24
C LYS A 73 5.22 1.19 -31.21
N PHE A 74 5.18 -0.13 -31.12
CA PHE A 74 4.27 -0.95 -31.91
C PHE A 74 2.80 -0.62 -31.58
N VAL A 75 2.45 -0.59 -30.30
CA VAL A 75 1.09 -0.27 -29.84
C VAL A 75 0.68 1.15 -30.25
N GLU A 76 1.57 2.15 -30.10
CA GLU A 76 1.30 3.53 -30.55
C GLU A 76 0.99 3.58 -32.06
N LYS A 77 1.79 2.89 -32.89
CA LYS A 77 1.56 2.82 -34.34
C LYS A 77 0.27 2.11 -34.70
N SER A 78 -0.08 1.03 -34.02
CA SER A 78 -1.32 0.30 -34.26
C SER A 78 -2.54 1.15 -33.88
N TYR A 79 -2.50 1.81 -32.72
CA TYR A 79 -3.59 2.67 -32.26
C TYR A 79 -3.81 3.89 -33.19
N LEU A 80 -2.74 4.48 -33.73
CA LEU A 80 -2.81 5.58 -34.69
C LEU A 80 -3.31 5.14 -36.07
N LYS A 81 -3.07 3.89 -36.47
CA LYS A 81 -3.65 3.31 -37.69
C LYS A 81 -5.14 3.03 -37.51
N ASP A 82 -5.57 2.58 -36.34
CA ASP A 82 -6.99 2.29 -36.07
C ASP A 82 -7.84 3.56 -35.90
N GLN A 83 -7.22 4.72 -35.60
CA GLN A 83 -7.88 6.03 -35.49
C GLN A 83 -7.96 6.80 -36.82
N ASN A 84 -7.22 6.39 -37.85
CA ASN A 84 -7.40 6.91 -39.20
C ASN A 84 -8.25 5.91 -40.00
N ILE A 85 -9.48 6.32 -40.31
CA ILE A 85 -10.30 5.72 -41.38
C ILE A 85 -9.53 5.79 -42.71
#